data_AF-A0A2T0WAZ0-F1
#
_entry.id   AF-A0A2T0WAZ0-F1
#
_cell.length_a   1.000
_cell.length_b   1.000
_cell.length_c   1.000
_cell.angle_alpha   90.00
_cell.angle_beta   90.00
_cell.angle_gamma   90.00
#
_symmetry.space_group_name_H-M   'P 1'
#
loop_
_entity.id
_entity.type
_entity.pdbx_description
1 polymer ?
#
loop_
_entity_poly.entity_id
_entity_poly.type
_entity_poly.pdbx_seq_one_letter_code
_entity_poly.pdbx_strand_id
1 'polypeptide(L)'
;MQNLLKQRTKRFALDIIELVEFLPKVLSAKIISYQLVKSATSVGANYRAVCRARSDNEFISKMQIVLEEVDESGYWLELIQEKAWADVTKLLQEANELTAIFVSSLKTIKNKSNPKPTNKPQI
;
A
#
# COMPACT_ATOMS: atom_id res chain seq x y z
N MET A 1 1.37 -16.57 2.34
CA MET A 1 1.06 -15.24 1.77
C MET A 1 0.74 -14.19 2.84
N GLN A 2 -0.30 -14.34 3.68
CA GLN A 2 -0.70 -13.29 4.64
C GLN A 2 0.42 -12.88 5.63
N ASN A 3 1.20 -13.83 6.14
CA ASN A 3 2.29 -13.52 7.08
C ASN A 3 3.42 -12.71 6.39
N LEU A 4 3.70 -13.00 5.12
CA LEU A 4 4.70 -12.28 4.32
C LEU A 4 4.29 -10.83 4.10
N LEU A 5 3.05 -10.57 3.70
CA LEU A 5 2.60 -9.19 3.47
C LEU A 5 2.48 -8.37 4.77
N LYS A 6 2.13 -9.00 5.90
CA LYS A 6 2.22 -8.34 7.22
C LYS A 6 3.64 -7.91 7.56
N GLN A 7 4.64 -8.71 7.18
CA GLN A 7 6.05 -8.38 7.38
C GLN A 7 6.52 -7.30 6.40
N ARG A 8 6.20 -7.41 5.10
CA ARG A 8 6.56 -6.41 4.08
C ARG A 8 5.97 -5.04 4.39
N THR A 9 4.68 -4.95 4.66
CA THR A 9 4.03 -3.67 5.04
C THR A 9 4.59 -3.07 6.33
N LYS A 10 4.95 -3.90 7.32
CA LYS A 10 5.64 -3.42 8.53
C LYS A 10 7.05 -2.90 8.20
N ARG A 11 7.79 -3.62 7.35
CA ARG A 11 9.14 -3.25 6.93
C ARG A 11 9.10 -1.93 6.16
N PHE A 12 8.19 -1.79 5.20
CA PHE A 12 7.93 -0.54 4.48
C PHE A 12 7.70 0.63 5.44
N ALA A 13 6.85 0.48 6.45
CA ALA A 13 6.64 1.54 7.43
C ALA A 13 7.89 1.89 8.25
N LEU A 14 8.72 0.91 8.62
CA LEU A 14 9.98 1.15 9.34
C LEU A 14 10.99 1.88 8.47
N ASP A 15 11.16 1.44 7.22
CA ASP A 15 12.12 2.04 6.29
C ASP A 15 11.72 3.49 5.93
N ILE A 16 10.42 3.80 5.93
CA ILE A 16 9.90 5.17 5.81
C ILE A 16 10.21 6.02 7.05
N ILE A 17 10.06 5.46 8.25
CA ILE A 17 10.43 6.17 9.49
C ILE A 17 11.93 6.50 9.48
N GLU A 18 12.77 5.52 9.11
CA GLU A 18 14.20 5.72 8.95
C GLU A 18 14.49 6.81 7.92
N LEU A 19 13.85 6.79 6.73
CA LEU A 19 14.00 7.82 5.71
C LEU A 19 13.73 9.24 6.26
N VAL A 20 12.58 9.46 6.91
CA VAL A 20 12.17 10.81 7.32
C VAL A 20 13.02 11.39 8.44
N GLU A 21 13.68 10.54 9.23
CA GLU A 21 14.64 10.97 10.25
C GLU A 21 15.84 11.69 9.63
N PHE A 22 16.24 11.33 8.40
CA PHE A 22 17.35 11.94 7.66
C PHE A 22 16.95 13.12 6.76
N LEU A 23 15.65 13.38 6.56
CA LEU A 23 15.22 14.48 5.69
C LEU A 23 15.57 15.87 6.26
N PRO A 24 15.73 16.88 5.38
CA PRO A 24 16.01 18.26 5.78
C PRO A 24 14.99 18.79 6.81
N LYS A 25 15.44 19.60 7.78
CA LYS A 25 14.57 20.11 8.86
C LYS A 25 13.81 21.40 8.51
N VAL A 26 13.52 21.59 7.22
CA VAL A 26 12.69 22.71 6.71
C VAL A 26 11.20 22.42 6.87
N LEU A 27 10.37 23.47 6.90
CA LEU A 27 8.92 23.34 7.16
C LEU A 27 8.23 22.40 6.16
N SER A 28 8.50 22.55 4.86
CA SER A 28 7.90 21.71 3.81
C SER A 28 8.25 20.23 3.98
N ALA A 29 9.52 19.92 4.28
CA ALA A 29 9.98 18.57 4.52
C ALA A 29 9.35 17.96 5.78
N LYS A 30 9.15 18.74 6.85
CA LYS A 30 8.44 18.27 8.06
C LYS A 30 6.98 17.92 7.77
N ILE A 31 6.28 18.72 6.98
CA ILE A 31 4.88 18.48 6.60
C ILE A 31 4.78 17.21 5.74
N ILE A 32 5.64 17.08 4.72
CA ILE A 32 5.67 15.89 3.86
C ILE A 32 6.06 14.64 4.67
N SER A 33 7.05 14.74 5.55
CA SER A 33 7.46 13.63 6.44
C SER A 33 6.30 13.15 7.30
N TYR A 34 5.52 14.07 7.87
CA TYR A 34 4.38 13.72 8.70
C TYR A 34 3.31 12.98 7.90
N GLN A 35 2.96 13.47 6.70
CA GLN A 35 1.96 12.81 5.85
C GLN A 35 2.44 11.44 5.35
N LEU A 36 3.72 11.34 4.97
CA LEU A 36 4.32 10.09 4.53
C LEU A 36 4.34 9.03 5.64
N VAL A 37 4.78 9.39 6.86
CA VAL A 37 4.77 8.44 7.98
C VAL A 37 3.35 8.00 8.32
N LYS A 38 2.39 8.92 8.32
CA LYS A 38 0.99 8.61 8.59
C LYS A 38 0.44 7.61 7.57
N SER A 39 0.58 7.89 6.27
CA SER A 39 0.10 7.00 5.20
C SER A 39 0.82 5.64 5.20
N ALA A 40 2.15 5.63 5.28
CA ALA A 40 2.92 4.38 5.26
C ALA A 40 2.63 3.47 6.46
N THR A 41 2.45 4.03 7.66
CA THR A 41 2.07 3.24 8.85
C THR A 41 0.63 2.74 8.77
N SER A 42 -0.27 3.52 8.16
CA SER A 42 -1.66 3.11 7.87
C SER A 42 -1.73 1.91 6.93
N VAL A 43 -0.83 1.76 5.95
CA VAL A 43 -0.78 0.57 5.05
C VAL A 43 -0.71 -0.72 5.87
N GLY A 44 0.25 -0.81 6.79
CA GLY A 44 0.44 -2.00 7.64
C GLY A 44 -0.69 -2.19 8.66
N ALA A 45 -1.20 -1.11 9.26
CA ALA A 45 -2.29 -1.16 10.21
C ALA A 45 -3.60 -1.65 9.56
N ASN A 46 -3.97 -1.08 8.42
CA ASN A 46 -5.16 -1.46 7.66
C ASN A 46 -5.03 -2.85 7.05
N TYR A 47 -3.85 -3.25 6.56
CA TYR A 47 -3.65 -4.62 6.07
C TYR A 47 -3.85 -5.68 7.17
N ARG A 48 -3.46 -5.38 8.41
CA ARG A 48 -3.79 -6.25 9.57
C ARG A 48 -5.30 -6.32 9.83
N ALA A 49 -6.04 -5.25 9.56
CA ALA A 49 -7.50 -5.24 9.65
C ALA A 49 -8.15 -6.04 8.50
N VAL A 50 -7.61 -5.98 7.29
CA VAL A 50 -8.00 -6.82 6.14
C VAL A 50 -7.87 -8.30 6.49
N CYS A 51 -6.76 -8.69 7.12
CA CYS A 51 -6.53 -10.08 7.55
C CYS A 51 -7.54 -10.60 8.60
N ARG A 52 -8.39 -9.73 9.16
CA ARG A 52 -9.44 -10.06 10.13
C ARG A 52 -10.85 -9.85 9.55
N ALA A 53 -10.97 -9.61 8.25
CA ALA A 53 -12.26 -9.49 7.58
C ALA A 53 -13.08 -10.79 7.70
N ARG A 54 -14.39 -10.65 7.88
CA ARG A 54 -15.35 -11.74 8.11
C ARG A 54 -16.22 -12.02 6.88
N SER A 55 -16.10 -11.20 5.85
CA SER A 55 -16.79 -11.36 4.56
C SER A 55 -15.94 -10.82 3.42
N ASP A 56 -16.26 -11.23 2.19
CA ASP A 56 -15.61 -10.72 0.98
C ASP A 56 -15.84 -9.20 0.82
N ASN A 57 -17.03 -8.69 1.16
CA ASN A 57 -17.33 -7.25 1.10
C ASN A 57 -16.48 -6.46 2.11
N GLU A 58 -16.34 -6.97 3.34
CA GLU A 58 -15.49 -6.34 4.34
C GLU A 58 -14.01 -6.38 3.94
N PHE A 59 -13.57 -7.48 3.32
CA PHE A 59 -12.22 -7.58 2.78
C PHE A 59 -11.99 -6.52 1.70
N ILE A 60 -12.90 -6.40 0.72
CA ILE A 60 -12.80 -5.44 -0.38
C ILE A 60 -12.71 -4.02 0.17
N SER A 61 -13.64 -3.63 1.04
CA SER A 61 -13.70 -2.29 1.62
C SER A 61 -12.42 -1.93 2.37
N LYS A 62 -11.92 -2.82 3.24
CA LYS A 62 -10.68 -2.56 3.97
C LYS A 62 -9.45 -2.57 3.07
N MET A 63 -9.42 -3.39 2.03
CA MET A 63 -8.30 -3.45 1.10
C MET A 63 -8.25 -2.20 0.21
N GLN A 64 -9.39 -1.57 -0.09
CA GLN A 64 -9.40 -0.27 -0.77
C GLN A 64 -8.72 0.81 0.07
N ILE A 65 -8.96 0.83 1.38
CA ILE A 65 -8.24 1.75 2.30
C ILE A 65 -6.73 1.47 2.25
N VAL A 66 -6.30 0.21 2.29
CA VAL A 66 -4.87 -0.12 2.16
C VAL A 66 -4.28 0.40 0.84
N LEU A 67 -5.05 0.31 -0.25
CA LEU A 67 -4.63 0.78 -1.57
C LEU A 67 -4.50 2.30 -1.62
N GLU A 68 -5.45 3.03 -1.04
CA GLU A 68 -5.39 4.51 -0.92
C GLU A 68 -4.15 4.95 -0.14
N GLU A 69 -3.85 4.28 0.98
CA GLU A 69 -2.71 4.65 1.85
C GLU A 69 -1.34 4.37 1.19
N VAL A 70 -1.22 3.29 0.41
CA VAL A 70 0.04 2.99 -0.29
C VAL A 70 0.25 3.88 -1.52
N ASP A 71 -0.83 4.26 -2.20
CA ASP A 71 -0.79 5.22 -3.31
C ASP A 71 -0.39 6.60 -2.81
N GLU A 72 -1.00 7.06 -1.71
CA GLU A 72 -0.62 8.31 -1.04
C GLU A 72 0.84 8.28 -0.57
N SER A 73 1.30 7.15 -0.01
CA SER A 73 2.72 6.98 0.36
C SER A 73 3.65 7.12 -0.85
N GLY A 74 3.27 6.54 -1.99
CA GLY A 74 3.98 6.66 -3.27
C GLY A 74 4.12 8.11 -3.72
N TYR A 75 3.01 8.85 -3.73
CA TYR A 75 3.01 10.28 -4.09
C TYR A 75 3.96 11.11 -3.21
N TRP A 76 3.96 10.89 -1.90
CA TRP A 76 4.88 11.62 -1.02
C TRP A 76 6.36 11.27 -1.28
N LEU A 77 6.66 10.03 -1.64
CA LEU A 77 8.00 9.62 -2.06
C LEU A 77 8.41 10.27 -3.39
N GLU A 78 7.51 10.39 -4.36
CA GLU A 78 7.77 11.13 -5.62
C GLU A 78 8.17 12.57 -5.33
N LEU A 79 7.45 13.28 -4.45
CA LEU A 79 7.81 14.65 -4.06
C LEU A 79 9.20 14.73 -3.40
N ILE A 80 9.56 13.76 -2.56
CA ILE A 80 10.90 13.69 -1.93
C ILE A 80 11.98 13.48 -3.00
N GLN A 81 11.72 12.60 -3.98
CA GLN A 81 12.62 12.31 -5.10
C GLN A 81 12.83 13.53 -5.99
N GLU A 82 11.75 14.19 -6.40
CA GLU A 82 11.79 15.39 -7.27
C GLU A 82 12.41 16.59 -6.58
N LYS A 83 12.23 16.71 -5.25
CA LYS A 83 12.95 17.71 -4.44
C LYS A 83 14.41 17.38 -4.19
N ALA A 84 14.88 16.20 -4.63
CA ALA A 84 16.22 15.70 -4.38
C ALA A 84 16.60 15.71 -2.88
N TRP A 85 15.64 15.44 -2.00
CA TRP A 85 15.91 15.36 -0.56
C TRP A 85 16.51 14.03 -0.13
N ALA A 86 16.22 12.96 -0.87
CA ALA A 86 16.78 11.63 -0.67
C ALA A 86 16.62 10.76 -1.93
N ASP A 87 17.43 9.71 -2.05
CA ASP A 87 17.16 8.62 -3.00
C ASP A 87 16.11 7.69 -2.37
N VAL A 88 14.94 7.63 -3.01
CA VAL A 88 13.80 6.82 -2.56
C VAL A 88 13.45 5.72 -3.55
N THR A 89 14.31 5.44 -4.53
CA THR A 89 14.05 4.49 -5.62
C THR A 89 13.55 3.14 -5.11
N LYS A 90 14.18 2.59 -4.06
CA LYS A 90 13.77 1.31 -3.47
C LYS A 90 12.42 1.36 -2.75
N LEU A 91 12.12 2.49 -2.10
CA LEU A 91 10.86 2.68 -1.39
C LEU A 91 9.69 2.90 -2.36
N LEU A 92 9.92 3.65 -3.44
CA LEU A 92 8.97 3.78 -4.55
C LEU A 92 8.70 2.44 -5.22
N GLN A 93 9.75 1.64 -5.45
CA GLN A 93 9.58 0.29 -5.97
C GLN A 93 8.71 -0.57 -5.04
N GLU A 94 9.00 -0.58 -3.73
CA GLU A 94 8.20 -1.36 -2.76
C GLU A 94 6.74 -0.88 -2.72
N ALA A 95 6.49 0.44 -2.75
CA ALA A 95 5.13 0.99 -2.80
C ALA A 95 4.38 0.48 -4.05
N ASN A 96 5.01 0.52 -5.22
CA ASN A 96 4.44 0.03 -6.48
C ASN A 96 4.18 -1.49 -6.46
N GLU A 97 5.09 -2.27 -5.89
CA GLU A 97 4.91 -3.72 -5.75
C GLU A 97 3.75 -4.04 -4.80
N LEU A 98 3.65 -3.35 -3.66
CA LEU A 98 2.53 -3.49 -2.72
C LEU A 98 1.20 -3.13 -3.39
N THR A 99 1.14 -2.01 -4.11
CA THR A 99 -0.02 -1.60 -4.93
C THR A 99 -0.44 -2.70 -5.89
N ALA A 100 0.50 -3.22 -6.70
CA ALA A 100 0.21 -4.29 -7.66
C ALA A 100 -0.35 -5.55 -6.98
N ILE A 101 0.22 -5.94 -5.84
CA ILE A 101 -0.24 -7.10 -5.05
C ILE A 101 -1.67 -6.88 -4.52
N PHE A 102 -1.97 -5.70 -3.98
CA PHE A 102 -3.30 -5.40 -3.43
C PHE A 102 -4.36 -5.29 -4.52
N VAL A 103 -4.03 -4.67 -5.66
CA VAL A 103 -4.91 -4.65 -6.85
C VAL A 103 -5.19 -6.05 -7.36
N SER A 104 -4.18 -6.91 -7.44
CA SER A 104 -4.36 -8.32 -7.84
C SER A 104 -5.27 -9.05 -6.86
N SER A 105 -5.07 -8.85 -5.54
CA SER A 105 -5.89 -9.47 -4.49
C SER A 105 -7.36 -9.07 -4.59
N LEU A 106 -7.64 -7.78 -4.86
CA LEU A 106 -8.99 -7.27 -5.10
C LEU A 106 -9.64 -7.89 -6.34
N LYS A 107 -8.90 -8.00 -7.46
CA LYS A 107 -9.39 -8.61 -8.70
C LYS A 107 -9.78 -10.07 -8.48
N THR A 108 -8.96 -10.85 -7.77
CA THR A 108 -9.24 -12.26 -7.47
C THR A 108 -10.56 -12.44 -6.70
N ILE A 109 -10.80 -11.64 -5.66
CA ILE A 109 -12.03 -11.75 -4.87
C ILE A 109 -13.25 -11.29 -5.67
N LYS A 110 -13.17 -10.17 -6.40
CA LYS A 110 -14.30 -9.69 -7.22
C LYS A 110 -14.72 -10.71 -8.29
N ASN A 111 -13.76 -11.39 -8.92
CA ASN A 111 -14.06 -12.45 -9.90
C ASN A 111 -14.69 -13.69 -9.27
N LYS A 112 -14.37 -14.00 -8.00
CA LYS A 112 -14.99 -15.10 -7.25
C LYS A 112 -16.44 -14.77 -6.89
N SER A 113 -16.72 -13.54 -6.48
CA SER A 113 -18.07 -13.10 -6.10
C SER A 113 -19.00 -12.86 -7.30
N ASN A 114 -18.44 -12.69 -8.52
CA ASN A 114 -19.22 -12.48 -9.74
C ASN A 114 -18.66 -13.35 -10.90
N PRO A 115 -18.87 -14.68 -10.87
CA PRO A 115 -18.34 -15.56 -11.90
C PRO A 115 -18.94 -15.18 -13.27
N LYS A 116 -18.08 -14.91 -14.26
CA LYS A 116 -18.53 -14.77 -15.64
C LYS A 116 -19.26 -16.07 -16.05
N PRO A 117 -20.41 -16.00 -16.74
CA PRO A 117 -21.10 -17.19 -17.21
C PRO A 117 -20.12 -18.01 -18.06
N THR A 118 -19.88 -19.26 -17.64
CA THR A 118 -19.10 -20.21 -18.41
C THR A 118 -19.89 -20.53 -19.68
N ASN A 119 -19.39 -20.07 -20.83
CA ASN A 119 -19.84 -20.60 -22.12
C ASN A 119 -19.49 -22.10 -22.13
N LYS A 120 -20.49 -22.95 -21.83
CA LYS A 120 -20.40 -24.38 -22.16
C LYS A 120 -20.21 -24.47 -23.68
N PRO A 121 -19.24 -25.23 -24.19
CA PRO A 121 -19.25 -25.59 -25.59
C PRO A 121 -20.59 -26.28 -25.88
N GLN A 122 -21.32 -25.73 -26.85
CA GLN A 122 -22.38 -26.49 -27.50
C GLN A 122 -21.70 -27.48 -28.42
N ILE A 123 -22.08 -28.75 -28.25
CA ILE A 123 -21.73 -29.95 -29.02
C ILE A 123 -20.47 -30.66 -28.53
#